data_AF-A0A7W1TRX1-F1
#
_entry.id   AF-A0A7W1TRX1-F1
#
_cell.length_a   1.000
_cell.length_b   1.000
_cell.length_c   1.000
_cell.angle_alpha   90.00
_cell.angle_beta   90.00
_cell.angle_gamma   90.00
#
_symmetry.space_group_name_H-M   'P 1'
#
loop_
_entity.id
_entity.type
_entity.pdbx_description
1 polymer ?
#
loop_
_entity_poly.entity_id
_entity_poly.type
_entity_poly.pdbx_seq_one_letter_code
_entity_poly.pdbx_strand_id
1 'polypeptide(L)'
;MTELMWEGKYVDGKKAAPVRLALPFQDVETVNESAQTRNLMLDLWGRGEEREWRNRLIWGDKKYVLPSLLPEFAGKVNLIYIDPPFNTGSDFSYTATIPDDLDSDGSQAATFLKEPSMIEQKAYRVSV
;
A
#
# COMPACT_ATOMS: atom_id res chain seq x y z
N MET A 1 -26.01 -22.08 9.85
CA MET A 1 -24.77 -21.27 9.83
C MET A 1 -24.45 -21.00 8.38
N THR A 2 -24.29 -19.73 7.99
CA THR A 2 -24.08 -19.33 6.60
C THR A 2 -22.61 -19.02 6.38
N GLU A 3 -22.01 -19.54 5.30
CA GLU A 3 -20.58 -19.39 5.02
C GLU A 3 -20.33 -19.14 3.52
N LEU A 4 -19.42 -18.20 3.21
CA LEU A 4 -18.96 -17.93 1.84
C LEU A 4 -17.92 -18.96 1.40
N MET A 5 -18.13 -19.64 0.28
CA MET A 5 -17.23 -20.66 -0.26
C MET A 5 -16.59 -20.18 -1.56
N TRP A 6 -15.29 -20.48 -1.74
CA TRP A 6 -14.54 -20.21 -2.97
C TRP A 6 -13.47 -21.28 -3.17
N GLU A 7 -12.99 -21.40 -4.41
CA GLU A 7 -11.94 -22.35 -4.77
C GLU A 7 -10.63 -22.04 -4.02
N GLY A 8 -9.97 -23.07 -3.47
CA GLY A 8 -8.74 -22.90 -2.69
C GLY A 8 -8.94 -22.40 -1.25
N LYS A 9 -10.18 -22.12 -0.81
CA LYS A 9 -10.48 -21.81 0.60
C LYS A 9 -10.09 -22.97 1.53
N TYR A 10 -10.28 -24.21 1.07
CA TYR A 10 -9.89 -25.42 1.77
C TYR A 10 -8.95 -26.24 0.87
N VAL A 11 -7.87 -26.72 1.46
CA VAL A 11 -6.93 -27.67 0.85
C VAL A 11 -6.90 -28.88 1.77
N ASP A 12 -7.19 -30.06 1.23
CA ASP A 12 -7.27 -31.33 1.98
C ASP A 12 -8.19 -31.27 3.21
N GLY A 13 -9.35 -30.61 3.06
CA GLY A 13 -10.34 -30.45 4.13
C GLY A 13 -9.93 -29.49 5.26
N LYS A 14 -8.76 -28.85 5.17
CA LYS A 14 -8.29 -27.83 6.10
C LYS A 14 -8.40 -26.45 5.48
N LYS A 15 -8.85 -25.46 6.26
CA LYS A 15 -8.90 -24.07 5.80
C LYS A 15 -7.49 -23.62 5.45
N ALA A 16 -7.30 -23.12 4.22
CA ALA A 16 -6.05 -22.54 3.78
C ALA A 16 -5.70 -21.36 4.70
N ALA A 17 -4.61 -21.49 5.45
CA ALA A 17 -4.15 -20.48 6.39
C ALA A 17 -2.98 -19.69 5.78
N PRO A 18 -2.85 -18.40 6.09
CA PRO A 18 -1.65 -17.65 5.72
C PRO A 18 -0.43 -18.27 6.38
N VAL A 19 0.73 -18.14 5.72
CA VAL A 19 2.02 -18.61 6.26
C VAL A 19 2.26 -17.93 7.60
N ARG A 20 2.61 -18.71 8.63
CA ARG A 20 2.93 -18.22 9.98
C ARG A 20 4.39 -18.49 10.33
N LEU A 21 5.29 -18.13 9.41
CA LEU A 21 6.72 -18.29 9.58
C LEU A 21 7.34 -16.93 9.89
N ALA A 22 7.99 -16.83 11.06
CA ALA A 22 8.78 -15.65 11.39
C ALA A 22 10.13 -15.74 10.66
N LEU A 23 10.25 -14.99 9.58
CA LEU A 23 11.49 -14.80 8.83
C LEU A 23 12.15 -13.47 9.18
N PRO A 24 13.50 -13.38 9.15
CA PRO A 24 14.18 -12.10 9.22
C PRO A 24 13.77 -11.23 8.03
N PHE A 25 13.58 -9.94 8.28
CA PHE A 25 13.26 -8.93 7.27
C PHE A 25 14.09 -7.67 7.51
N GLN A 26 14.13 -6.79 6.53
CA GLN A 26 14.93 -5.56 6.58
C GLN A 26 14.05 -4.37 6.99
N ASP A 27 14.45 -3.69 8.07
CA ASP A 27 14.02 -2.33 8.35
C ASP A 27 14.80 -1.37 7.43
N VAL A 28 14.09 -0.62 6.60
CA VAL A 28 14.69 0.35 5.66
C VAL A 28 14.95 1.67 6.35
N GLU A 29 14.00 2.11 7.18
CA GLU A 29 14.11 3.38 7.88
C GLU A 29 13.45 3.29 9.25
N THR A 30 14.14 3.89 10.20
CA THR A 30 13.73 4.00 11.58
C THR A 30 13.66 5.48 11.91
N VAL A 31 12.45 6.05 11.98
CA VAL A 31 12.24 7.48 12.16
C VAL A 31 11.86 7.76 13.60
N ASN A 32 12.74 8.46 14.31
CA ASN A 32 12.59 8.71 15.76
C ASN A 32 11.95 10.06 16.07
N GLU A 33 11.87 10.95 15.08
CA GLU A 33 11.35 12.31 15.23
C GLU A 33 10.16 12.56 14.29
N SER A 34 9.16 13.31 14.76
CA SER A 34 8.14 13.82 13.84
C SER A 34 8.70 15.01 13.04
N ALA A 35 8.23 15.26 11.82
CA ALA A 35 8.66 16.41 11.02
C ALA A 35 8.47 17.76 11.75
N GLN A 36 7.48 17.85 12.64
CA GLN A 36 7.21 19.01 13.50
C GLN A 36 8.19 19.10 14.68
N THR A 37 8.65 17.96 15.20
CA THR A 37 9.65 17.87 16.28
C THR A 37 11.02 18.35 15.80
N ARG A 38 11.37 18.13 14.53
CA ARG A 38 12.65 18.54 13.93
C ARG A 38 12.94 20.05 14.06
N ASN A 39 11.90 20.89 14.03
CA ASN A 39 12.03 22.35 14.18
C ASN A 39 12.03 22.82 15.65
N LEU A 40 11.48 22.02 16.58
CA LEU A 40 11.35 22.38 18.00
C LEU A 40 12.49 21.80 18.85
N MET A 41 13.06 20.65 18.45
CA MET A 41 14.14 19.94 19.16
C MET A 41 15.51 20.62 19.08
N LEU A 42 15.73 21.55 18.14
CA LEU A 42 16.96 22.34 18.11
C LEU A 42 17.03 23.36 19.27
N ASP A 43 15.87 23.73 19.84
CA ASP A 43 15.73 24.86 20.77
C ASP A 43 15.53 24.41 22.24
N LEU A 44 15.13 23.16 22.48
CA LEU A 44 14.69 22.66 23.80
C LEU A 44 15.23 21.24 24.08
N TRP A 45 16.35 21.17 24.79
CA TRP A 45 16.71 20.11 25.76
C TRP A 45 16.54 18.63 25.39
N GLY A 46 17.66 17.90 25.42
CA GLY A 46 17.64 16.48 25.77
C GLY A 46 16.90 16.24 27.09
N ARG A 47 15.86 15.38 27.06
CA ARG A 47 15.32 14.60 28.20
C ARG A 47 14.28 13.58 27.71
N GLY A 48 14.73 12.32 27.55
CA GLY A 48 14.07 11.11 28.07
C GLY A 48 12.86 10.50 27.34
N GLU A 49 13.12 9.57 26.41
CA GLU A 49 12.88 8.12 26.55
C GLU A 49 13.63 7.38 25.45
N GLU A 50 14.41 6.36 25.80
CA GLU A 50 15.04 5.43 24.85
C GLU A 50 13.97 4.49 24.28
N ARG A 51 13.16 4.97 23.34
CA ARG A 51 12.52 4.08 22.37
C ARG A 51 13.47 4.05 21.18
N GLU A 52 14.05 2.88 20.89
CA GLU A 52 14.94 2.71 19.73
C GLU A 52 14.32 3.26 18.45
N TRP A 53 12.98 3.25 18.37
CA TRP A 53 12.25 3.79 17.23
C TRP A 53 10.82 4.29 17.50
N ARG A 54 10.37 5.27 16.68
CA ARG A 54 8.98 5.79 16.71
C ARG A 54 8.15 5.36 15.49
N ASN A 55 8.70 5.43 14.28
CA ASN A 55 8.10 4.88 13.06
C ASN A 55 9.10 3.95 12.35
N ARG A 56 8.59 2.92 11.68
CA ARG A 56 9.40 1.96 10.90
C ARG A 56 8.87 1.84 9.48
N LEU A 57 9.78 1.94 8.52
CA LEU A 57 9.56 1.55 7.13
C LEU A 57 10.19 0.18 6.90
N ILE A 58 9.38 -0.79 6.49
CA ILE A 58 9.81 -2.18 6.31
C ILE A 58 9.67 -2.56 4.85
N TRP A 59 10.73 -3.10 4.26
CA TRP A 59 10.70 -3.59 2.88
C TRP A 59 10.61 -5.11 2.85
N GLY A 60 9.65 -5.63 2.10
CA GLY A 60 9.49 -7.06 1.85
C GLY A 60 8.10 -7.43 1.39
N ASP A 61 7.92 -8.71 1.08
CA ASP A 61 6.58 -9.25 0.79
C ASP A 61 5.79 -9.38 2.10
N LYS A 62 4.63 -8.73 2.15
CA LYS A 62 3.66 -8.79 3.26
C LYS A 62 3.35 -10.21 3.73
N LYS A 63 3.41 -11.22 2.85
CA LYS A 63 3.18 -12.63 3.18
C LYS A 63 4.16 -13.14 4.24
N TYR A 64 5.39 -12.63 4.25
CA TYR A 64 6.45 -13.02 5.19
C TYR A 64 6.69 -11.97 6.26
N VAL A 65 6.54 -10.68 5.93
CA VAL A 65 6.75 -9.58 6.89
C VAL A 65 5.70 -9.58 8.00
N LEU A 66 4.41 -9.66 7.67
CA LEU A 66 3.35 -9.55 8.68
C LEU A 66 3.41 -10.65 9.76
N PRO A 67 3.62 -11.95 9.42
CA PRO A 67 3.80 -12.98 10.43
C PRO A 67 5.00 -12.74 11.35
N SER A 68 6.11 -12.23 10.82
CA SER A 68 7.31 -11.92 11.59
C SER A 68 7.13 -10.76 12.58
N LEU A 69 6.16 -9.88 12.34
CA LEU A 69 5.81 -8.77 13.23
C LEU A 69 4.91 -9.19 14.40
N LEU A 70 4.30 -10.38 14.35
CA LEU A 70 3.39 -10.85 15.40
C LEU A 70 4.01 -10.88 16.81
N PRO A 71 5.24 -11.38 17.03
CA PRO A 71 5.84 -11.40 18.38
C PRO A 71 5.93 -10.01 19.01
N GLU A 72 6.12 -8.98 18.20
CA GLU A 72 6.28 -7.60 18.66
C GLU A 72 4.94 -6.86 18.78
N PHE A 73 4.03 -7.03 17.82
CA PHE A 73 2.84 -6.18 17.65
C PHE A 73 1.49 -6.87 17.87
N ALA A 74 1.44 -8.19 18.13
CA ALA A 74 0.18 -8.87 18.37
C ALA A 74 -0.61 -8.21 19.52
N GLY A 75 -1.85 -7.83 19.23
CA GLY A 75 -2.74 -7.15 20.19
C GLY A 75 -2.37 -5.69 20.49
N LYS A 76 -1.38 -5.10 19.82
CA LYS A 76 -0.90 -3.72 20.08
C LYS A 76 -1.28 -2.71 18.99
N VAL A 77 -1.76 -3.17 17.83
CA VAL A 77 -2.10 -2.29 16.69
C VAL A 77 -3.50 -1.73 16.85
N ASN A 78 -3.63 -0.40 16.91
CA ASN A 78 -4.93 0.27 17.05
C ASN A 78 -5.66 0.46 15.72
N LEU A 79 -4.93 0.75 14.64
CA LEU A 79 -5.49 1.04 13.32
C LEU A 79 -4.63 0.42 12.24
N ILE A 80 -5.27 -0.21 11.26
CA ILE A 80 -4.64 -0.69 10.03
C ILE A 80 -5.32 0.02 8.87
N TYR A 81 -4.55 0.76 8.10
CA TYR A 81 -4.98 1.31 6.82
C TYR A 81 -4.30 0.52 5.69
N ILE A 82 -5.09 0.02 4.74
CA ILE A 82 -4.60 -0.64 3.54
C ILE A 82 -5.40 -0.16 2.33
N ASP A 83 -4.71 -0.02 1.21
CA ASP A 83 -5.30 0.25 -0.10
C ASP A 83 -4.94 -0.93 -1.04
N PRO A 84 -5.64 -2.07 -0.92
CA PRO A 84 -5.35 -3.25 -1.72
C PRO A 84 -5.82 -3.03 -3.18
N PRO A 85 -5.24 -3.76 -4.16
CA PRO A 85 -5.75 -3.71 -5.53
C PRO A 85 -7.22 -4.16 -5.57
N PHE A 86 -8.06 -3.35 -6.22
CA PHE A 86 -9.52 -3.55 -6.23
C PHE A 86 -10.02 -4.66 -7.17
N ASN A 87 -9.13 -5.35 -7.88
CA ASN A 87 -9.45 -6.42 -8.83
C ASN A 87 -10.60 -6.06 -9.79
N THR A 88 -10.60 -4.84 -10.31
CA THR A 88 -11.72 -4.30 -11.09
C THR A 88 -11.82 -4.88 -12.50
N GLY A 89 -10.80 -5.64 -12.94
CA GLY A 89 -10.70 -6.15 -14.31
C GLY A 89 -10.70 -5.05 -15.38
N SER A 90 -10.51 -3.78 -14.99
CA SER A 90 -10.77 -2.64 -15.85
C SER A 90 -9.60 -2.38 -16.79
N ASP A 91 -9.94 -2.10 -18.04
CA ASP A 91 -9.07 -1.40 -18.96
C ASP A 91 -9.07 0.09 -18.54
N PHE A 92 -7.92 0.63 -18.14
CA PHE A 92 -7.76 2.04 -17.79
C PHE A 92 -7.58 2.92 -19.03
N SER A 93 -7.90 2.39 -20.20
CA SER A 93 -8.00 3.19 -21.42
C SER A 93 -9.19 4.14 -21.33
N TYR A 94 -8.94 5.41 -21.63
CA TYR A 94 -10.03 6.38 -21.81
C TYR A 94 -9.69 7.35 -22.93
N THR A 95 -10.72 7.79 -23.63
CA THR A 95 -10.61 8.79 -24.68
C THR A 95 -10.62 10.17 -24.03
N ALA A 96 -9.52 10.90 -24.19
CA ALA A 96 -9.37 12.27 -23.73
C ALA A 96 -9.49 13.23 -24.91
N THR A 97 -10.22 14.33 -24.71
CA THR A 97 -10.36 15.40 -25.70
C THR A 97 -9.70 16.65 -25.15
N ILE A 98 -8.66 17.15 -25.81
CA ILE A 98 -8.00 18.42 -25.48
C ILE A 98 -8.54 19.50 -26.42
N PRO A 99 -9.11 20.60 -25.90
CA PRO A 99 -9.39 21.79 -26.69
C PRO A 99 -8.10 22.51 -27.04
N ASP A 100 -7.90 22.87 -28.31
CA ASP A 100 -6.68 23.52 -28.80
C ASP A 100 -6.55 24.99 -28.35
N ASP A 101 -7.66 25.69 -28.08
CA ASP A 101 -7.68 27.06 -27.53
C ASP A 101 -9.03 27.36 -26.85
N LEU A 102 -9.05 28.26 -25.85
CA LEU A 102 -10.26 28.63 -25.10
C LEU A 102 -11.21 29.57 -25.87
N ASP A 103 -10.73 30.19 -26.96
CA ASP A 103 -11.44 31.27 -27.68
C ASP A 103 -11.61 31.02 -29.19
N SER A 104 -11.32 29.82 -29.70
CA SER A 104 -11.49 29.50 -31.13
C SER A 104 -12.82 28.77 -31.39
N ASP A 105 -13.74 29.49 -32.04
CA ASP A 105 -15.07 29.01 -32.41
C ASP A 105 -14.97 28.05 -33.61
N GLY A 106 -14.56 26.81 -33.31
CA GLY A 106 -14.59 25.69 -34.25
C GLY A 106 -13.25 25.27 -34.84
N SER A 107 -13.03 23.96 -34.78
CA SER A 107 -12.11 23.14 -35.60
C SER A 107 -10.67 22.96 -35.12
N GLN A 108 -10.49 22.22 -34.03
CA GLN A 108 -9.93 20.85 -34.04
C GLN A 108 -9.62 20.41 -32.60
N ALA A 109 -10.57 19.76 -31.92
CA ALA A 109 -10.27 19.16 -30.63
C ALA A 109 -9.48 17.86 -30.86
N ALA A 110 -8.21 17.84 -30.44
CA ALA A 110 -7.39 16.64 -30.50
C ALA A 110 -7.97 15.59 -29.55
N THR A 111 -8.49 14.51 -30.12
CA THR A 111 -8.98 13.36 -29.36
C THR A 111 -7.93 12.27 -29.41
N PHE A 112 -7.43 11.85 -28.26
CA PHE A 112 -6.47 10.76 -28.16
C PHE A 112 -6.93 9.69 -27.19
N LEU A 113 -6.61 8.44 -27.52
CA LEU A 113 -6.80 7.31 -26.64
C LEU A 113 -5.61 7.26 -25.69
N LYS A 114 -5.84 7.50 -24.40
CA LYS A 114 -4.81 7.25 -23.38
C LYS A 114 -4.83 5.76 -23.09
N GLU A 115 -3.74 5.06 -23.40
CA GLU A 115 -3.55 3.69 -22.93
C GLU A 115 -3.09 3.65 -21.47
N PRO A 116 -3.36 2.56 -20.73
CA PRO A 116 -2.90 2.39 -19.35
C PRO A 116 -1.38 2.47 -19.27
N SER A 117 -0.85 3.35 -18.40
CA SER A 117 0.59 3.43 -18.16
C SER A 117 1.11 2.16 -17.48
N MET A 118 2.42 1.89 -17.58
CA MET A 118 3.06 0.74 -16.94
C MET A 118 2.88 0.71 -15.41
N ILE A 119 2.77 1.88 -14.77
CA ILE A 119 2.50 2.00 -13.32
C ILE A 119 1.05 1.62 -13.02
N GLU A 120 0.08 2.09 -13.79
CA GLU A 120 -1.34 1.75 -13.59
C GLU A 120 -1.58 0.26 -13.83
N GLN A 121 -0.95 -0.30 -14.88
CA GLN A 121 -0.97 -1.73 -15.11
C GLN A 121 -0.38 -2.50 -13.92
N LYS A 122 0.74 -2.07 -13.36
CA LYS A 122 1.35 -2.76 -12.21
C LYS A 122 0.53 -2.61 -10.92
N ALA A 123 -0.11 -1.45 -10.70
CA ALA A 123 -0.87 -1.16 -9.49
C ALA A 123 -2.23 -1.87 -9.48
N TYR A 124 -2.90 -1.95 -10.63
CA TYR A 124 -4.29 -2.38 -10.72
C TYR A 124 -4.53 -3.68 -11.49
N ARG A 125 -3.57 -4.15 -12.29
CA ARG A 125 -3.68 -5.47 -12.92
C ARG A 125 -3.32 -6.53 -11.88
N VAL A 126 -4.33 -7.23 -11.42
CA VAL A 126 -4.15 -8.45 -10.63
C VAL A 126 -3.68 -9.53 -11.59
N SER A 127 -2.46 -10.04 -11.39
CA SER A 127 -2.02 -11.27 -12.05
C SER A 127 -2.91 -12.40 -11.56
N VAL A 128 -3.74 -12.93 -12.46
CA VAL A 128 -4.50 -14.18 -12.27
C VAL A 128 -3.52 -15.34 -12.30
#